data_AF-A0A956LKL4-F1
#
_entry.id   AF-A0A956LKL4-F1
#
_cell.length_a   1.000
_cell.length_b   1.000
_cell.length_c   1.000
_cell.angle_alpha   90.00
_cell.angle_beta   90.00
_cell.angle_gamma   90.00
#
_symmetry.space_group_name_H-M   'P 1'
#
loop_
_entity.id
_entity.type
_entity.pdbx_description
1 polymer ?
#
loop_
_entity_poly.entity_id
_entity_poly.type
_entity_poly.pdbx_seq_one_letter_code
_entity_poly.pdbx_strand_id
1 'polypeptide(L)'
;MWRRHPRARWRLPTLRPLDPVVMESLRERADGSAAAFASLRDAAVRALRRDETALRRAVLDADTGAALHAARTLKIDASAVGAHALTILARRVEIRATARGCAGVYALLGAIVAELTAVCAALKEAAL
;
A
#
# COMPACT_ATOMS: atom_id res chain seq x y z
N MET A 1 21.81 -21.24 29.62
CA MET A 1 22.64 -20.18 29.01
C MET A 1 22.04 -19.85 27.64
N TRP A 2 21.14 -18.86 27.56
CA TRP A 2 20.40 -18.56 26.33
C TRP A 2 21.23 -17.66 25.42
N ARG A 3 21.69 -18.18 24.29
CA ARG A 3 22.41 -17.40 23.27
C ARG A 3 21.45 -16.38 22.67
N ARG A 4 21.79 -15.10 22.79
CA ARG A 4 21.09 -14.00 22.11
C ARG A 4 21.28 -14.19 20.61
N HIS A 5 20.24 -14.62 19.90
CA HIS A 5 20.22 -14.56 18.44
C HIS A 5 20.33 -13.08 18.01
N PRO A 6 21.26 -12.73 17.10
CA PRO A 6 21.31 -11.38 16.55
C PRO A 6 19.99 -11.13 15.83
N ARG A 7 19.38 -9.97 16.11
CA ARG A 7 18.16 -9.50 15.44
C ARG A 7 18.45 -9.44 13.94
N ALA A 8 18.10 -10.49 13.20
CA ALA A 8 18.10 -10.47 11.75
C ALA A 8 17.25 -9.27 11.34
N ARG A 9 17.88 -8.24 10.77
CA ARG A 9 17.17 -7.25 9.97
C ARG A 9 16.64 -8.04 8.79
N TRP A 10 15.42 -8.54 8.90
CA TRP A 10 14.66 -9.03 7.78
C TRP A 10 14.48 -7.86 6.82
N ARG A 11 15.46 -7.63 5.95
CA ARG A 11 15.26 -6.90 4.72
C ARG A 11 14.31 -7.79 3.94
N LEU A 12 13.06 -7.36 3.81
CA LEU A 12 12.17 -7.97 2.82
C LEU A 12 12.97 -7.98 1.51
N PRO A 13 13.01 -9.11 0.77
CA PRO A 13 13.51 -9.08 -0.61
C PRO A 13 12.84 -7.88 -1.28
N THR A 14 13.59 -7.09 -2.04
CA THR A 14 13.07 -5.88 -2.69
C THR A 14 11.95 -6.31 -3.63
N LEU A 15 10.74 -6.35 -3.10
CA LEU A 15 9.54 -6.65 -3.85
C LEU A 15 9.45 -5.59 -4.92
N ARG A 16 9.16 -6.03 -6.16
CA ARG A 16 8.82 -5.07 -7.19
C ARG A 16 7.62 -4.25 -6.69
N PRO A 17 7.56 -2.95 -7.00
CA PRO A 17 6.43 -2.13 -6.57
C PRO A 17 5.08 -2.67 -7.05
N LEU A 18 5.07 -3.35 -8.20
CA LEU A 18 3.89 -3.99 -8.78
C LEU A 18 4.20 -5.42 -9.19
N ASP A 19 3.21 -6.30 -9.03
CA ASP A 19 3.23 -7.66 -9.54
C ASP A 19 2.97 -7.67 -11.05
N PRO A 20 3.91 -8.17 -11.88
CA PRO A 20 3.74 -8.19 -13.33
C PRO A 20 2.55 -9.05 -13.79
N VAL A 21 2.21 -10.13 -13.07
CA VAL A 21 1.09 -11.00 -13.44
C VAL A 21 -0.24 -10.29 -13.23
N VAL A 22 -0.39 -9.57 -12.10
CA VAL A 22 -1.60 -8.78 -11.85
C VAL A 22 -1.74 -7.64 -12.87
N MET A 23 -0.64 -6.98 -13.21
CA MET A 23 -0.65 -5.92 -14.23
C MET A 23 -1.05 -6.45 -15.61
N GLU A 24 -0.62 -7.66 -15.97
CA GLU A 24 -1.04 -8.29 -17.22
C GLU A 24 -2.54 -8.63 -17.21
N SER A 25 -3.05 -9.25 -16.14
CA SER A 25 -4.49 -9.50 -16.01
C SER A 25 -5.32 -8.21 -16.04
N LEU A 26 -4.80 -7.08 -15.55
CA LEU A 26 -5.46 -5.78 -15.67
C LEU A 26 -5.48 -5.26 -17.11
N ARG A 27 -4.45 -5.51 -17.91
CA ARG A 27 -4.42 -5.18 -19.34
C ARG A 27 -5.40 -6.02 -20.14
N GLU A 28 -5.44 -7.32 -19.87
CA GLU A 28 -6.41 -8.24 -20.49
C GLU A 28 -7.86 -7.79 -20.18
N ARG A 29 -8.15 -7.39 -18.94
CA ARG A 29 -9.46 -6.84 -18.56
C ARG A 29 -9.79 -5.50 -19.20
N ALA A 30 -8.78 -4.75 -19.61
CA ALA A 30 -8.94 -3.55 -20.41
C ALA A 30 -9.14 -3.86 -21.91
N ASP A 31 -9.32 -5.14 -22.27
CA ASP A 31 -9.46 -5.64 -23.65
C ASP A 31 -8.30 -5.18 -24.56
N GLY A 32 -7.09 -5.09 -23.99
CA GLY A 32 -5.91 -4.57 -24.67
C GLY A 32 -5.95 -3.07 -25.00
N SER A 33 -7.03 -2.36 -24.65
CA SER A 33 -7.14 -0.92 -24.89
C SER A 33 -6.22 -0.13 -23.97
N ALA A 34 -5.18 0.47 -24.57
CA ALA A 34 -4.25 1.33 -23.86
C ALA A 34 -4.96 2.50 -23.14
N ALA A 35 -6.02 3.05 -23.73
CA ALA A 35 -6.81 4.12 -23.13
C ALA A 35 -7.64 3.64 -21.93
N ALA A 36 -8.24 2.45 -22.02
CA ALA A 36 -8.98 1.86 -20.90
C ALA A 36 -8.03 1.49 -19.75
N PHE A 37 -6.88 0.89 -20.06
CA PHE A 37 -5.84 0.57 -19.09
C PHE A 37 -5.29 1.83 -18.41
N ALA A 38 -5.00 2.89 -19.18
CA ALA A 38 -4.59 4.19 -18.63
C ALA A 38 -5.63 4.76 -17.66
N SER A 39 -6.92 4.64 -18.00
CA SER A 39 -8.02 5.11 -17.15
C SER A 39 -8.11 4.32 -15.83
N LEU A 40 -7.97 2.99 -15.89
CA LEU A 40 -7.93 2.13 -14.70
C LEU A 40 -6.74 2.45 -13.79
N ARG A 41 -5.55 2.63 -14.38
CA ARG A 41 -4.34 3.03 -13.67
C ARG A 41 -4.54 4.38 -12.97
N ASP A 42 -5.03 5.39 -13.68
CA ASP A 42 -5.22 6.72 -13.11
C ASP A 42 -6.25 6.71 -11.99
N ALA A 43 -7.31 5.89 -12.13
CA ALA A 43 -8.26 5.64 -11.05
C ALA A 43 -7.59 5.00 -9.82
N ALA A 44 -6.73 4.00 -10.02
CA ALA A 44 -5.99 3.36 -8.93
C ALA A 44 -5.05 4.34 -8.21
N VAL A 45 -4.30 5.16 -8.95
CA VAL A 45 -3.42 6.19 -8.34
C VAL A 45 -4.23 7.18 -7.50
N ARG A 46 -5.38 7.64 -7.99
CA ARG A 46 -6.27 8.52 -7.22
C ARG A 46 -6.80 7.85 -5.97
N ALA A 47 -7.20 6.59 -6.07
CA ALA A 47 -7.73 5.80 -4.96
C ALA A 47 -6.69 5.62 -3.85
N LEU A 48 -5.48 5.15 -4.20
CA LEU A 48 -4.37 4.99 -3.26
C LEU A 48 -4.02 6.29 -2.52
N ARG A 49 -3.94 7.42 -3.25
CA ARG A 49 -3.64 8.73 -2.65
C ARG A 49 -4.75 9.22 -1.71
N ARG A 50 -6.01 9.00 -2.07
CA ARG A 50 -7.16 9.33 -1.22
C ARG A 50 -7.11 8.53 0.07
N ASP A 51 -6.83 7.23 -0.01
CA ASP A 51 -6.79 6.35 1.16
C ASP A 51 -5.63 6.70 2.09
N GLU A 52 -4.46 7.05 1.54
CA GLU A 52 -3.33 7.54 2.31
C GLU A 52 -3.63 8.88 3.00
N THR A 53 -4.32 9.80 2.31
CA THR A 53 -4.77 11.07 2.90
C THR A 53 -5.76 10.82 4.04
N ALA A 54 -6.71 9.89 3.85
CA ALA A 54 -7.67 9.51 4.88
C ALA A 54 -6.96 8.91 6.10
N LEU A 55 -5.96 8.04 5.89
CA LEU A 55 -5.16 7.47 6.96
C LEU A 55 -4.40 8.54 7.75
N ARG A 56 -3.76 9.51 7.06
CA ARG A 56 -3.08 10.63 7.72
C ARG A 56 -4.03 11.45 8.58
N ARG A 57 -5.20 11.82 8.04
CA ARG A 57 -6.21 12.59 8.77
C ARG A 57 -6.68 11.85 10.02
N ALA A 58 -7.02 10.58 9.89
CA ALA A 58 -7.42 9.76 11.03
C ALA A 58 -6.34 9.70 12.14
N VAL A 59 -5.06 9.66 11.76
CA VAL A 59 -3.95 9.71 12.74
C VAL A 59 -3.85 11.07 13.42
N LEU A 60 -3.99 12.17 12.66
CA LEU A 60 -3.98 13.53 13.20
C LEU A 60 -5.16 13.79 14.16
N ASP A 61 -6.33 13.27 13.81
CA ASP A 61 -7.56 13.39 14.61
C ASP A 61 -7.60 12.39 15.78
N ALA A 62 -6.55 11.57 15.94
CA ALA A 62 -6.46 10.48 16.90
C ALA A 62 -7.61 9.44 16.81
N ASP A 63 -8.28 9.35 15.66
CA ASP A 63 -9.36 8.40 15.39
C ASP A 63 -8.80 7.05 14.92
N THR A 64 -8.71 6.12 15.87
CA THR A 64 -8.22 4.76 15.60
C THR A 64 -9.19 3.95 14.72
N GLY A 65 -10.50 4.23 14.80
CA GLY A 65 -11.51 3.56 13.98
C GLY A 65 -11.40 3.95 12.52
N ALA A 66 -11.29 5.25 12.24
CA ALA A 66 -11.04 5.77 10.90
C ALA A 66 -9.68 5.31 10.35
N ALA A 67 -8.63 5.22 11.19
CA ALA A 67 -7.33 4.73 10.77
C ALA A 67 -7.40 3.23 10.36
N LEU A 68 -8.13 2.41 11.11
CA LEU A 68 -8.38 1.01 10.75
C LEU A 68 -9.15 0.87 9.44
N HIS A 69 -10.18 1.70 9.25
CA HIS A 69 -10.95 1.70 8.02
C HIS A 69 -10.08 2.11 6.81
N ALA A 70 -9.37 3.23 6.90
CA ALA A 70 -8.48 3.69 5.83
C ALA A 70 -7.39 2.67 5.49
N ALA A 71 -6.81 2.00 6.49
CA ALA A 71 -5.82 0.95 6.26
C ALA A 71 -6.40 -0.27 5.52
N ARG A 72 -7.65 -0.66 5.81
CA ARG A 72 -8.32 -1.76 5.10
C ARG A 72 -8.59 -1.38 3.64
N THR A 73 -9.08 -0.17 3.39
CA THR A 73 -9.32 0.33 2.03
C THR A 73 -8.01 0.38 1.24
N LEU A 74 -6.96 0.98 1.83
CA LEU A 74 -5.64 1.03 1.22
C LEU A 74 -5.09 -0.36 0.87
N LYS A 75 -5.29 -1.35 1.75
CA LYS A 75 -4.87 -2.74 1.51
C LYS A 75 -5.61 -3.35 0.31
N ILE A 76 -6.92 -3.12 0.20
CA ILE A 76 -7.74 -3.63 -0.90
C ILE A 76 -7.28 -3.00 -2.21
N ASP A 77 -7.18 -1.67 -2.25
CA ASP A 77 -6.80 -0.92 -3.44
C ASP A 77 -5.37 -1.23 -3.88
N ALA A 78 -4.44 -1.40 -2.94
CA ALA A 78 -3.07 -1.84 -3.22
C ALA A 78 -3.03 -3.27 -3.79
N SER A 79 -3.82 -4.20 -3.23
CA SER A 79 -3.90 -5.57 -3.72
C SER A 79 -4.48 -5.64 -5.13
N ALA A 80 -5.43 -4.76 -5.47
CA ALA A 80 -6.06 -4.74 -6.79
C ALA A 80 -5.07 -4.43 -7.93
N VAL A 81 -3.96 -3.74 -7.61
CA VAL A 81 -2.89 -3.44 -8.57
C VAL A 81 -1.61 -4.27 -8.34
N GLY A 82 -1.65 -5.28 -7.48
CA GLY A 82 -0.49 -6.13 -7.21
C GLY A 82 0.63 -5.44 -6.41
N ALA A 83 0.32 -4.37 -5.67
CA ALA A 83 1.28 -3.66 -4.84
C ALA A 83 1.53 -4.37 -3.50
N HIS A 84 2.19 -5.54 -3.55
CA HIS A 84 2.34 -6.46 -2.41
C HIS A 84 2.97 -5.82 -1.16
N ALA A 85 4.03 -5.03 -1.34
CA ALA A 85 4.69 -4.36 -0.22
C ALA A 85 3.74 -3.37 0.49
N LEU A 86 2.95 -2.61 -0.28
CA LEU A 86 1.96 -1.68 0.26
C LEU A 86 0.81 -2.43 0.96
N THR A 87 0.35 -3.55 0.39
CA THR A 87 -0.64 -4.45 1.02
C THR A 87 -0.16 -4.95 2.39
N ILE A 88 1.12 -5.39 2.47
CA ILE A 88 1.73 -5.84 3.73
C ILE A 88 1.83 -4.68 4.73
N LEU A 89 2.24 -3.49 4.30
CA LEU A 89 2.32 -2.31 5.16
C LEU A 89 0.95 -1.91 5.69
N ALA A 90 -0.08 -1.88 4.84
CA ALA A 90 -1.46 -1.59 5.24
C ALA A 90 -1.98 -2.63 6.26
N ARG A 91 -1.68 -3.91 6.06
CA ARG A 91 -1.97 -4.96 7.07
C ARG A 91 -1.23 -4.74 8.39
N ARG A 92 0.02 -4.27 8.36
CA ARG A 92 0.78 -3.92 9.58
C ARG A 92 0.16 -2.71 10.28
N VAL A 93 -0.37 -1.74 9.54
CA VAL A 93 -1.15 -0.63 10.10
C VAL A 93 -2.38 -1.17 10.83
N GLU A 94 -3.16 -2.08 10.24
CA GLU A 94 -4.32 -2.69 10.92
C GLU A 94 -3.91 -3.28 12.29
N ILE A 95 -2.87 -4.11 12.30
CA ILE A 95 -2.38 -4.76 13.53
C ILE A 95 -1.92 -3.71 14.56
N ARG A 96 -1.22 -2.66 14.13
CA ARG A 96 -0.69 -1.62 15.02
C ARG A 96 -1.78 -0.70 15.55
N ALA A 97 -2.78 -0.37 14.74
CA ALA A 97 -3.93 0.40 15.17
C ALA A 97 -4.70 -0.34 16.27
N THR A 98 -4.95 -1.64 16.10
CA THR A 98 -5.61 -2.46 17.14
C THR A 98 -4.76 -2.57 18.42
N ALA A 99 -3.44 -2.71 18.31
CA ALA A 99 -2.59 -2.93 19.47
C ALA A 99 -2.16 -1.65 20.19
N ARG A 100 -2.07 -0.51 19.50
CA ARG A 100 -1.42 0.72 19.99
C ARG A 100 -2.13 2.02 19.56
N GLY A 101 -3.33 1.93 19.00
CA GLY A 101 -4.06 3.09 18.48
C GLY A 101 -3.28 3.85 17.40
N CYS A 102 -3.63 5.14 17.23
CA CYS A 102 -3.00 6.02 16.25
C CYS A 102 -1.49 6.21 16.43
N ALA A 103 -0.96 6.12 17.66
CA ALA A 103 0.49 6.20 17.90
C ALA A 103 1.24 5.04 17.21
N GLY A 104 0.66 3.84 17.20
CA GLY A 104 1.20 2.69 16.47
C GLY A 104 1.18 2.87 14.95
N VAL A 105 0.14 3.53 14.43
CA VAL A 105 -0.02 3.83 13.01
C VAL A 105 0.95 4.92 12.56
N TYR A 106 1.11 5.98 13.34
CA TYR A 106 2.01 7.10 13.05
C TYR A 106 3.43 6.62 12.74
N ALA A 107 3.94 5.65 13.50
CA ALA A 107 5.26 5.06 13.30
C ALA A 107 5.45 4.35 11.94
N LEU A 108 4.37 4.05 11.22
CA LEU A 108 4.38 3.39 9.91
C LEU A 108 4.08 4.35 8.74
N LEU A 109 3.61 5.58 8.98
CA LEU A 109 3.21 6.50 7.93
C LEU A 109 4.35 6.78 6.94
N GLY A 110 5.58 7.00 7.43
CA GLY A 110 6.73 7.22 6.54
C GLY A 110 6.99 6.07 5.57
N ALA A 111 6.82 4.82 6.01
CA ALA A 111 6.99 3.65 5.15
C ALA A 111 5.85 3.52 4.13
N ILE A 112 4.59 3.78 4.55
CA ILE A 112 3.43 3.81 3.65
C ILE A 112 3.64 4.83 2.54
N VAL A 113 4.09 6.04 2.87
CA VAL A 113 4.29 7.13 1.93
C VAL A 113 5.38 6.82 0.90
N ALA A 114 6.51 6.29 1.36
CA ALA A 114 7.60 5.90 0.49
C ALA A 114 7.16 4.81 -0.49
N GLU A 115 6.47 3.78 0.01
CA GLU A 115 5.99 2.67 -0.83
C GLU A 115 4.90 3.13 -1.81
N LEU A 116 3.93 3.92 -1.36
CA LEU A 116 2.89 4.47 -2.23
C LEU A 116 3.49 5.33 -3.34
N THR A 117 4.54 6.09 -3.05
CA THR A 117 5.25 6.88 -4.06
C THR A 117 5.88 5.99 -5.12
N ALA A 118 6.54 4.90 -4.71
CA ALA A 118 7.13 3.92 -5.61
C ALA A 118 6.07 3.22 -6.47
N VAL A 119 4.96 2.79 -5.86
CA VAL A 119 3.81 2.17 -6.55
C VAL A 119 3.20 3.14 -7.57
N CYS A 120 2.96 4.39 -7.18
CA CYS A 120 2.42 5.40 -8.09
C CYS A 120 3.36 5.70 -9.26
N ALA A 121 4.68 5.69 -9.04
CA ALA A 121 5.66 5.86 -10.10
C ALA A 121 5.65 4.66 -11.07
N ALA A 122 5.70 3.43 -10.53
CA ALA A 122 5.64 2.21 -11.33
C ALA A 122 4.34 2.10 -12.14
N LEU A 123 3.20 2.52 -11.57
CA LEU A 123 1.93 2.57 -12.29
C LEU A 123 2.04 3.51 -13.49
N LYS A 124 2.62 4.70 -13.33
CA LYS A 124 2.82 5.65 -14.44
C LYS A 124 3.78 5.14 -15.50
N GLU A 125 4.83 4.42 -15.12
CA GLU A 125 5.81 3.83 -16.05
C GLU A 125 5.21 2.67 -16.85
N ALA A 126 4.29 1.90 -16.28
CA ALA A 126 3.57 0.83 -16.99
C ALA A 126 2.68 1.32 -18.16
N ALA A 127 2.68 2.63 -18.44
CA ALA A 127 2.02 3.29 -19.56
C ALA A 127 2.83 3.32 -20.87
N LEU A 128 4.15 3.12 -20.77
CA LEU A 128 5.10 3.08 -21.87
C LEU A 128 5.27 1.63 -22.35
#